data_AF-A0A973FZ87-F1
#
_entry.id   AF-A0A973FZ87-F1
#
_cell.length_a   1.000
_cell.length_b   1.000
_cell.length_c   1.000
_cell.angle_alpha   90.00
_cell.angle_beta   90.00
_cell.angle_gamma   90.00
#
_symmetry.space_group_name_H-M   'P 1'
#
loop_
_entity.id
_entity.type
_entity.pdbx_description
1 polymer ?
#
loop_
_entity_poly.entity_id
_entity_poly.type
_entity_poly.pdbx_seq_one_letter_code
_entity_poly.pdbx_strand_id
1 'polypeptide(L)'
;MSKLPLIIINSPTATGKTKLAIDLALFFGGEIISADSLQVYRYLDIGTAKPTIEERSKVRHHLIDVVDPDEEFNAAIFTERATEIIDNLAKSGKPVFVAGGTGLYIRALTRGIIETPKVDENIRNYYRGLRDSRGREHLYNLLQQRDREAALRINPNDSVRVIRALEVLEQTGESIVAIQKRHSFRESNYNTYKIGLKPDRDELKRR
;
A
#
# COMPACT_ATOMS: atom_id res chain seq x y z
N MET A 1 -4.39 -16.36 20.54
CA MET A 1 -3.85 -15.02 20.88
C MET A 1 -4.91 -13.98 20.52
N SER A 2 -5.13 -12.98 21.36
CA SER A 2 -6.03 -11.86 21.03
C SER A 2 -5.43 -11.05 19.88
N LYS A 3 -6.26 -10.66 18.89
CA LYS A 3 -5.81 -9.83 17.78
C LYS A 3 -5.41 -8.44 18.29
N LEU A 4 -4.30 -7.91 17.80
CA LEU A 4 -3.81 -6.60 18.22
C LEU A 4 -4.72 -5.49 17.68
N PRO A 5 -5.15 -4.51 18.49
CA PRO A 5 -5.95 -3.39 18.00
C PRO A 5 -5.10 -2.45 17.14
N LEU A 6 -5.58 -2.12 15.94
CA LEU A 6 -4.98 -1.10 15.07
C LEU A 6 -6.00 -0.03 14.71
N ILE A 7 -5.67 1.23 14.94
CA ILE A 7 -6.46 2.36 14.46
C ILE A 7 -5.91 2.80 13.11
N ILE A 8 -6.69 2.65 12.05
CA ILE A 8 -6.36 3.08 10.69
C ILE A 8 -7.03 4.43 10.43
N ILE A 9 -6.25 5.44 10.08
CA ILE A 9 -6.73 6.76 9.69
C ILE A 9 -6.42 6.94 8.19
N ASN A 10 -7.45 6.76 7.36
CA ASN A 10 -7.34 6.83 5.92
C ASN A 10 -8.25 7.92 5.36
N SER A 11 -7.69 8.91 4.68
CA SER A 11 -8.44 10.03 4.11
C SER A 11 -7.66 10.63 2.93
N PRO A 12 -8.35 11.34 2.01
CA PRO A 12 -7.68 12.07 0.94
C PRO A 12 -6.62 13.05 1.48
N THR A 13 -5.71 13.47 0.62
CA THR A 13 -4.77 14.56 0.94
C THR A 13 -5.53 15.85 1.28
N ALA A 14 -4.94 16.71 2.12
CA ALA A 14 -5.52 17.99 2.55
C ALA A 14 -6.82 17.93 3.39
N THR A 15 -7.19 16.76 3.95
CA THR A 15 -8.38 16.64 4.83
C THR A 15 -8.08 16.79 6.32
N GLY A 16 -6.83 17.02 6.72
CA GLY A 16 -6.44 17.13 8.15
C GLY A 16 -6.10 15.81 8.83
N LYS A 17 -5.84 14.74 8.04
CA LYS A 17 -5.45 13.41 8.51
C LYS A 17 -4.28 13.44 9.53
N THR A 18 -3.22 14.18 9.21
CA THR A 18 -2.01 14.27 10.06
C THR A 18 -2.35 14.83 11.44
N LYS A 19 -3.08 15.95 11.49
CA LYS A 19 -3.52 16.57 12.74
C LYS A 19 -4.34 15.59 13.59
N LEU A 20 -5.34 14.94 12.99
CA LEU A 20 -6.17 13.96 13.69
C LEU A 20 -5.33 12.79 14.25
N ALA A 21 -4.38 12.28 13.45
CA ALA A 21 -3.51 11.19 13.88
C ALA A 21 -2.65 11.60 15.09
N ILE A 22 -2.09 12.81 15.07
CA ILE A 22 -1.29 13.36 16.18
C ILE A 22 -2.15 13.54 17.43
N ASP A 23 -3.33 14.17 17.30
CA ASP A 23 -4.22 14.43 18.43
C ASP A 23 -4.66 13.12 19.11
N LEU A 24 -5.02 12.10 18.33
CA LEU A 24 -5.38 10.78 18.86
C LEU A 24 -4.19 10.07 19.50
N ALA A 25 -3.02 10.08 18.85
CA ALA A 25 -1.85 9.40 19.37
C ALA A 25 -1.35 10.04 20.68
N LEU A 26 -1.40 11.37 20.80
CA LEU A 26 -1.13 12.08 22.06
C LEU A 26 -2.14 11.70 23.14
N PHE A 27 -3.44 11.75 22.83
CA PHE A 27 -4.50 11.47 23.81
C PHE A 27 -4.41 10.05 24.39
N PHE A 28 -4.09 9.07 23.55
CA PHE A 28 -3.98 7.66 23.96
C PHE A 28 -2.55 7.22 24.33
N GLY A 29 -1.55 8.11 24.28
CA GLY A 29 -0.16 7.76 24.53
C GLY A 29 0.42 6.73 23.55
N GLY A 30 -0.05 6.75 22.31
CA GLY A 30 0.38 5.84 21.24
C GLY A 30 1.37 6.47 20.27
N GLU A 31 1.66 5.73 19.20
CA GLU A 31 2.60 6.14 18.15
C GLU A 31 2.01 5.93 16.75
N ILE A 32 2.55 6.66 15.77
CA ILE A 32 2.01 6.71 14.41
C ILE A 32 2.95 5.98 13.45
N ILE A 33 2.41 5.08 12.63
CA ILE A 33 3.07 4.50 11.47
C ILE A 33 2.52 5.18 10.21
N SER A 34 3.39 5.83 9.44
CA SER A 34 2.99 6.44 8.17
C SER A 34 2.74 5.37 7.12
N ALA A 35 1.52 5.29 6.60
CA ALA A 35 1.13 4.45 5.46
C ALA A 35 1.01 5.29 4.18
N ASP A 36 2.10 5.99 3.85
CA ASP A 36 2.23 6.81 2.66
C ASP A 36 3.46 6.38 1.86
N SER A 37 3.27 6.08 0.58
CA SER A 37 4.33 5.55 -0.29
C SER A 37 5.36 6.59 -0.72
N LEU A 38 5.13 7.88 -0.46
CA LEU A 38 6.07 8.94 -0.82
C LEU A 38 6.79 9.51 0.41
N GLN A 39 6.14 9.53 1.58
CA GLN A 39 6.75 10.07 2.81
C GLN A 39 7.88 9.21 3.38
N VAL A 40 8.01 7.96 2.91
CA VAL A 40 9.10 7.04 3.26
C VAL A 40 10.46 7.52 2.76
N TYR A 41 10.51 8.32 1.69
CA TYR A 41 11.74 8.77 1.05
C TYR A 41 12.30 10.02 1.68
N ARG A 42 13.59 10.03 2.00
CA ARG A 42 14.32 11.21 2.49
C ARG A 42 14.27 12.37 1.48
N TYR A 43 14.42 13.60 1.98
CA TYR A 43 14.52 14.85 1.20
C TYR A 43 13.26 15.28 0.42
N LEU A 44 12.29 14.38 0.18
CA LEU A 44 11.05 14.68 -0.54
C LEU A 44 9.97 15.26 0.39
N ASP A 45 10.24 16.38 1.06
CA ASP A 45 9.37 16.86 2.16
C ASP A 45 8.13 17.62 1.67
N ILE A 46 8.33 18.65 0.85
CA ILE A 46 7.27 19.60 0.44
C ILE A 46 6.23 18.92 -0.45
N GLY A 47 6.68 18.25 -1.53
CA GLY A 47 5.80 17.65 -2.53
C GLY A 47 4.98 16.46 -2.03
N THR A 48 5.31 15.92 -0.86
CA THR A 48 4.65 14.73 -0.29
C THR A 48 3.80 15.06 0.94
N ALA A 49 3.72 16.36 1.28
CA ALA A 49 3.03 16.86 2.47
C ALA A 49 3.44 16.10 3.74
N LYS A 50 4.74 15.85 3.91
CA LYS A 50 5.27 15.24 5.14
C LYS A 50 4.89 16.08 6.36
N PRO A 51 4.55 15.44 7.50
CA PRO A 51 4.41 16.15 8.76
C PRO A 51 5.68 16.95 9.06
N THR A 52 5.51 18.19 9.52
CA THR A 52 6.67 19.07 9.80
C THR A 52 7.50 18.54 10.97
N ILE A 53 8.69 19.10 11.18
CA ILE A 53 9.53 18.73 12.32
C ILE A 53 8.81 19.01 13.65
N GLU A 54 8.05 20.10 13.74
CA GLU A 54 7.24 20.46 14.91
C GLU A 54 6.06 19.50 15.13
N GLU A 55 5.49 18.95 14.07
CA GLU A 55 4.44 17.93 14.19
C GLU A 55 5.03 16.59 14.62
N ARG A 56 6.17 16.20 14.07
CA ARG A 56 6.89 14.96 14.39
C ARG A 56 7.52 14.97 15.77
N SER A 57 7.82 16.13 16.34
CA SER A 57 8.35 16.25 17.70
C SER A 57 7.30 16.01 18.77
N LYS A 58 6.00 16.20 18.45
CA LYS A 58 4.88 15.96 19.37
C LYS A 58 4.66 14.48 19.64
N VAL A 59 4.75 13.66 18.61
CA VAL A 59 4.53 12.21 18.70
C VAL A 59 5.42 11.48 17.70
N ARG A 60 5.93 10.31 18.10
CA ARG A 60 6.79 9.51 17.23
C ARG A 60 6.02 9.07 15.98
N HIS A 61 6.59 9.40 14.82
CA HIS A 61 6.17 8.91 13.52
C HIS A 61 7.21 7.92 13.00
N HIS A 62 6.74 6.73 12.63
CA HIS A 62 7.54 5.69 11.99
C HIS A 62 7.31 5.68 10.47
N LEU A 63 8.26 5.10 9.75
CA LEU A 63 8.22 4.95 8.28
C LEU A 63 8.12 6.29 7.53
N ILE A 64 8.77 7.32 8.08
CA ILE A 64 9.06 8.59 7.40
C ILE A 64 10.58 8.72 7.31
N ASP A 65 11.11 9.10 6.15
CA ASP A 65 12.55 9.26 5.89
C ASP A 65 13.37 7.99 6.18
N VAL A 66 12.86 6.82 5.78
CA VAL A 66 13.45 5.51 6.07
C VAL A 66 14.26 4.91 4.92
N VAL A 67 14.20 5.52 3.73
CA VAL A 67 14.94 5.13 2.52
C VAL A 67 15.35 6.37 1.72
N ASP A 68 16.39 6.25 0.91
CA ASP A 68 16.82 7.26 -0.06
C ASP A 68 15.96 7.19 -1.36
N PRO A 69 15.85 8.29 -2.14
CA PRO A 69 14.96 8.35 -3.31
C PRO A 69 15.21 7.33 -4.42
N ASP A 70 16.40 6.74 -4.48
CA ASP A 70 16.82 5.72 -5.45
C ASP A 70 16.64 4.27 -4.95
N GLU A 71 16.23 4.09 -3.70
CA GLU A 71 15.95 2.78 -3.12
C GLU A 71 14.49 2.33 -3.39
N GLU A 72 14.26 1.02 -3.51
CA GLU A 72 12.91 0.50 -3.69
C GLU A 72 12.13 0.45 -2.36
N PHE A 73 10.92 1.01 -2.33
CA PHE A 73 9.97 0.82 -1.23
C PHE A 73 8.58 0.41 -1.72
N ASN A 74 8.21 -0.84 -1.48
CA ASN A 74 6.96 -1.43 -1.95
C ASN A 74 6.07 -1.91 -0.79
N ALA A 75 4.87 -2.41 -1.10
CA ALA A 75 3.89 -2.81 -0.08
C ALA A 75 4.38 -3.98 0.80
N ALA A 76 5.23 -4.87 0.27
CA ALA A 76 5.79 -5.98 1.02
C ALA A 76 6.78 -5.48 2.07
N ILE A 77 7.70 -4.60 1.67
CA ILE A 77 8.67 -3.95 2.58
C ILE A 77 7.93 -3.13 3.64
N PHE A 78 6.89 -2.37 3.25
CA PHE A 78 6.05 -1.65 4.21
C PHE A 78 5.43 -2.59 5.25
N THR A 79 4.85 -3.70 4.80
CA THR A 79 4.15 -4.65 5.69
C THR A 79 5.12 -5.27 6.68
N GLU A 80 6.28 -5.72 6.21
CA GLU A 80 7.34 -6.27 7.06
C GLU A 80 7.78 -5.28 8.15
N ARG A 81 8.23 -4.07 7.74
CA ARG A 81 8.70 -3.06 8.69
C ARG A 81 7.59 -2.58 9.63
N ALA A 82 6.36 -2.39 9.12
CA ALA A 82 5.23 -1.99 9.95
C ALA A 82 4.87 -3.06 10.98
N THR A 83 4.88 -4.34 10.60
CA THR A 83 4.61 -5.45 11.53
C THR A 83 5.65 -5.51 12.65
N GLU A 84 6.94 -5.35 12.35
CA GLU A 84 7.99 -5.28 13.38
C GLU A 84 7.77 -4.14 14.38
N ILE A 85 7.41 -2.95 13.87
CA ILE A 85 7.11 -1.80 14.72
C ILE A 85 5.88 -2.07 15.58
N ILE A 86 4.80 -2.61 14.99
CA ILE A 86 3.55 -2.93 15.71
C ILE A 86 3.83 -3.92 16.84
N ASP A 87 4.61 -4.97 16.57
CA ASP A 87 4.91 -6.00 17.57
C ASP A 87 5.73 -5.43 18.73
N ASN A 88 6.67 -4.53 18.46
CA ASN A 88 7.46 -3.85 19.48
C ASN A 88 6.63 -2.88 20.34
N LEU A 89 5.70 -2.15 19.71
CA LEU A 89 4.77 -1.26 20.42
C LEU A 89 3.77 -2.06 21.26
N ALA A 90 3.27 -3.17 20.73
CA ALA A 90 2.36 -4.07 21.44
C ALA A 90 3.02 -4.69 22.68
N LYS A 91 4.28 -5.13 22.59
CA LYS A 91 5.07 -5.59 23.76
C LYS A 91 5.17 -4.53 24.86
N SER A 92 5.16 -3.26 24.47
CA SER A 92 5.23 -2.10 25.38
C SER A 92 3.85 -1.57 25.79
N GLY A 93 2.76 -2.22 25.39
CA GLY A 93 1.38 -1.79 25.67
C GLY A 93 0.97 -0.47 25.00
N LYS A 94 1.72 0.01 23.99
CA LYS A 94 1.46 1.28 23.31
C LYS A 94 0.42 1.12 22.19
N PRO A 95 -0.64 1.95 22.14
CA PRO A 95 -1.57 1.97 21.02
C PRO A 95 -0.89 2.33 19.70
N VAL A 96 -1.32 1.71 18.61
CA VAL A 96 -0.76 1.94 17.27
C VAL A 96 -1.78 2.59 16.35
N PHE A 97 -1.36 3.71 15.75
CA PHE A 97 -2.12 4.45 14.75
C PHE A 97 -1.42 4.31 13.39
N VAL A 98 -2.13 3.85 12.37
CA VAL A 98 -1.61 3.79 11.00
C VAL A 98 -2.29 4.88 10.19
N ALA A 99 -1.56 5.93 9.84
CA ALA A 99 -2.09 7.11 9.16
C ALA A 99 -1.51 7.23 7.76
N GLY A 100 -2.35 7.26 6.72
CA GLY A 100 -1.86 7.10 5.35
C GLY A 100 -2.93 7.33 4.30
N GLY A 101 -2.49 7.63 3.07
CA GLY A 101 -3.35 7.64 1.88
C GLY A 101 -3.14 6.42 0.97
N THR A 102 -2.08 5.65 1.18
CA THR A 102 -1.74 4.52 0.31
C THR A 102 -2.58 3.30 0.68
N GLY A 103 -3.75 3.20 0.06
CA GLY A 103 -4.71 2.12 0.32
C GLY A 103 -4.14 0.72 0.10
N LEU A 104 -3.15 0.56 -0.79
CA LEU A 104 -2.45 -0.72 -0.99
C LEU A 104 -1.65 -1.13 0.26
N TYR A 105 -0.94 -0.20 0.91
CA TYR A 105 -0.16 -0.48 2.12
C TYR A 105 -1.08 -0.88 3.28
N ILE A 106 -2.17 -0.12 3.48
CA ILE A 106 -3.18 -0.45 4.51
C ILE A 106 -3.80 -1.82 4.24
N ARG A 107 -4.14 -2.12 2.99
CA ARG A 107 -4.70 -3.42 2.61
C ARG A 107 -3.69 -4.54 2.84
N ALA A 108 -2.44 -4.34 2.44
CA ALA A 108 -1.36 -5.28 2.62
C ALA A 108 -1.13 -5.62 4.10
N LEU A 109 -1.05 -4.60 4.96
CA LEU A 109 -0.89 -4.79 6.39
C LEU A 109 -2.09 -5.50 7.04
N THR A 110 -3.31 -5.12 6.66
CA THR A 110 -4.52 -5.62 7.33
C THR A 110 -5.08 -6.92 6.75
N ARG A 111 -4.68 -7.30 5.53
CA ARG A 111 -5.20 -8.49 4.84
C ARG A 111 -4.12 -9.39 4.26
N GLY A 112 -2.85 -9.02 4.40
CA GLY A 112 -1.70 -9.67 3.76
C GLY A 112 -1.51 -9.25 2.30
N ILE A 113 -0.37 -9.66 1.73
CA ILE A 113 -0.06 -9.55 0.30
C ILE A 113 -0.02 -10.96 -0.29
N ILE A 114 -0.55 -11.11 -1.50
CA ILE A 114 -0.40 -12.35 -2.24
C ILE A 114 1.07 -12.70 -2.42
N GLU A 115 1.41 -13.92 -2.06
CA GLU A 115 2.69 -14.48 -2.46
C GLU A 115 2.63 -14.75 -3.96
N THR A 116 3.42 -13.99 -4.71
CA THR A 116 3.63 -14.17 -6.14
C THR A 116 5.15 -14.23 -6.38
N PRO A 117 5.61 -14.89 -7.45
CA PRO A 117 7.04 -14.95 -7.73
C PRO A 117 7.64 -13.54 -7.83
N LYS A 118 8.93 -13.43 -7.50
CA LYS A 118 9.67 -12.19 -7.71
C LYS A 118 9.58 -11.76 -9.16
N VAL A 119 9.69 -10.45 -9.37
CA VAL A 119 9.76 -9.86 -10.70
C VAL A 119 10.85 -10.54 -11.51
N ASP A 120 10.52 -10.92 -12.74
CA ASP A 120 11.51 -11.38 -13.71
C ASP A 120 11.63 -10.30 -14.79
N GLU A 121 12.73 -9.56 -14.75
CA GLU A 121 12.95 -8.44 -15.67
C GLU A 121 13.02 -8.90 -17.13
N ASN A 122 13.40 -10.14 -17.44
CA ASN A 122 13.40 -10.62 -18.81
C ASN A 122 11.97 -10.79 -19.32
N ILE A 123 11.10 -11.45 -18.54
CA ILE A 123 9.68 -11.63 -18.88
C ILE A 123 8.98 -10.28 -18.96
N ARG A 124 9.25 -9.39 -18.00
CA ARG A 124 8.66 -8.05 -17.95
C ARG A 124 9.07 -7.21 -19.15
N ASN A 125 10.35 -7.23 -19.52
CA ASN A 125 10.85 -6.48 -20.66
C ASN A 125 10.33 -7.04 -21.99
N TYR A 126 10.15 -8.35 -22.10
CA TYR A 126 9.47 -8.96 -23.25
C TYR A 126 8.06 -8.38 -23.45
N TYR A 127 7.22 -8.38 -22.41
CA TYR A 127 5.86 -7.84 -22.53
C TYR A 127 5.79 -6.32 -22.68
N ARG A 128 6.75 -5.58 -22.09
CA ARG A 128 6.92 -4.14 -22.38
C ARG A 128 7.24 -3.91 -23.85
N GLY A 129 8.19 -4.65 -24.42
CA GLY A 129 8.52 -4.59 -25.84
C GLY A 129 7.33 -4.95 -26.74
N LEU A 130 6.51 -5.93 -26.34
CA LEU A 130 5.29 -6.28 -27.06
C LEU A 130 4.25 -5.15 -27.02
N ARG A 131 4.06 -4.52 -25.85
CA ARG A 131 3.20 -3.33 -25.70
C ARG A 131 3.69 -2.19 -26.59
N ASP A 132 5.00 -1.94 -26.62
CA ASP A 132 5.57 -0.80 -27.33
C ASP A 132 5.54 -0.99 -28.85
N SER A 133 5.69 -2.23 -29.32
CA SER A 133 5.66 -2.56 -30.76
C SER A 133 4.25 -2.81 -31.32
N ARG A 134 3.32 -3.36 -30.54
CA ARG A 134 1.98 -3.78 -31.01
C ARG A 134 0.81 -3.10 -30.29
N GLY A 135 1.09 -2.26 -29.31
CA GLY A 135 0.08 -1.54 -28.56
C GLY A 135 -0.51 -2.31 -27.37
N ARG A 136 -1.23 -1.57 -26.53
CA ARG A 136 -1.85 -2.06 -25.29
C ARG A 136 -2.99 -3.04 -25.55
N GLU A 137 -3.74 -2.83 -26.62
CA GLU A 137 -4.86 -3.69 -27.02
C GLU A 137 -4.36 -5.10 -27.37
N HIS A 138 -3.28 -5.21 -28.13
CA HIS A 138 -2.67 -6.50 -28.46
C HIS A 138 -2.26 -7.26 -27.19
N LEU A 139 -1.63 -6.56 -26.25
CA LEU A 139 -1.22 -7.15 -24.97
C LEU A 139 -2.44 -7.62 -24.14
N TYR A 140 -3.52 -6.85 -24.12
CA TYR A 140 -4.75 -7.25 -23.41
C TYR A 140 -5.45 -8.44 -24.08
N ASN A 141 -5.46 -8.50 -25.42
CA ASN A 141 -5.97 -9.66 -26.16
C ASN A 141 -5.16 -10.92 -25.86
N LEU A 142 -3.84 -10.80 -25.72
CA LEU A 142 -2.99 -11.90 -25.27
C LEU A 142 -3.37 -12.37 -23.86
N LEU A 143 -3.64 -11.44 -22.93
CA LEU A 143 -4.14 -11.80 -21.60
C LEU A 143 -5.50 -12.49 -21.68
N GLN A 144 -6.45 -12.02 -22.49
CA GLN A 144 -7.76 -12.67 -22.66
C GLN A 144 -7.63 -14.13 -23.13
N GLN A 145 -6.69 -14.39 -24.04
CA GLN A 145 -6.45 -15.73 -24.59
C GLN A 145 -5.82 -16.66 -23.55
N ARG A 146 -4.89 -16.16 -22.74
CA ARG A 146 -4.09 -16.98 -21.82
C ARG A 146 -4.67 -17.07 -20.40
N ASP A 147 -5.33 -16.03 -19.94
CA ASP A 147 -5.93 -15.92 -18.62
C ASP A 147 -7.20 -15.03 -18.66
N ARG A 148 -8.30 -15.65 -19.09
CA ARG A 148 -9.61 -15.02 -19.17
C ARG A 148 -10.09 -14.50 -17.80
N GLU A 149 -9.72 -15.16 -16.71
CA GLU A 149 -10.13 -14.75 -15.36
C GLU A 149 -9.50 -13.42 -14.96
N ALA A 150 -8.20 -13.25 -15.21
CA ALA A 150 -7.50 -11.98 -15.01
C ALA A 150 -8.00 -10.89 -15.97
N ALA A 151 -8.20 -11.23 -17.24
CA ALA A 151 -8.67 -10.26 -18.22
C ALA A 151 -10.02 -9.63 -17.83
N LEU A 152 -10.96 -10.41 -17.27
CA LEU A 152 -12.26 -9.89 -16.79
C LEU A 152 -12.15 -8.88 -15.64
N ARG A 153 -11.05 -8.89 -14.88
CA ARG A 153 -10.87 -8.02 -13.70
C ARG A 153 -9.95 -6.84 -13.95
N ILE A 154 -9.06 -6.93 -14.93
CA ILE A 154 -8.03 -5.93 -15.21
C ILE A 154 -8.53 -5.01 -16.32
N ASN A 155 -8.42 -3.70 -16.10
CA ASN A 155 -8.77 -2.72 -17.14
C ASN A 155 -7.80 -2.86 -18.33
N PRO A 156 -8.29 -2.91 -19.59
CA PRO A 156 -7.44 -3.02 -20.77
C PRO A 156 -6.33 -1.97 -20.87
N ASN A 157 -6.57 -0.77 -20.33
CA ASN A 157 -5.61 0.34 -20.35
C ASN A 157 -4.54 0.23 -19.26
N ASP A 158 -4.72 -0.64 -18.26
CA ASP A 158 -3.77 -0.85 -17.16
C ASP A 158 -2.69 -1.86 -17.57
N SER A 159 -1.80 -1.43 -18.47
CA SER A 159 -0.71 -2.27 -18.97
C SER A 159 0.20 -2.79 -17.86
N VAL A 160 0.32 -2.08 -16.73
CA VAL A 160 1.15 -2.55 -15.60
C VAL A 160 0.53 -3.81 -15.01
N ARG A 161 -0.78 -3.81 -14.74
CA ARG A 161 -1.47 -4.99 -14.23
C ARG A 161 -1.58 -6.11 -15.26
N VAL A 162 -1.78 -5.77 -16.54
CA VAL A 162 -1.80 -6.77 -17.61
C VAL A 162 -0.45 -7.50 -17.71
N ILE A 163 0.67 -6.74 -17.74
CA ILE A 163 2.02 -7.33 -17.76
C ILE A 163 2.24 -8.19 -16.51
N ARG A 164 1.88 -7.72 -15.31
CA ARG A 164 2.05 -8.51 -14.09
C ARG A 164 1.22 -9.79 -14.09
N ALA A 165 0.01 -9.78 -14.64
CA ALA A 165 -0.83 -10.98 -14.74
C ALA A 165 -0.22 -12.01 -15.70
N LEU A 166 0.26 -11.56 -16.87
CA LEU A 166 0.96 -12.41 -17.82
C LEU A 166 2.29 -12.96 -17.25
N GLU A 167 3.07 -12.11 -16.56
CA GLU A 167 4.32 -12.48 -15.89
C GLU A 167 4.08 -13.58 -14.85
N VAL A 168 3.10 -13.41 -13.96
CA VAL A 168 2.78 -14.42 -12.94
C VAL A 168 2.29 -15.72 -13.59
N LEU A 169 1.46 -15.63 -14.62
CA LEU A 169 0.99 -16.80 -15.36
C LEU A 169 2.14 -17.56 -16.03
N GLU A 170 3.09 -16.86 -16.64
CA GLU A 170 4.28 -17.45 -17.27
C GLU A 170 5.15 -18.19 -16.24
N GLN A 171 5.36 -17.57 -15.07
CA GLN A 171 6.23 -18.11 -14.03
C GLN A 171 5.61 -19.28 -13.25
N THR A 172 4.29 -19.28 -13.06
CA THR A 172 3.60 -20.23 -12.17
C THR A 172 2.68 -21.21 -12.87
N GLY A 173 2.29 -20.91 -14.11
CA GLY A 173 1.19 -21.61 -14.80
C GLY A 173 -0.20 -21.28 -14.23
N GLU A 174 -0.30 -20.41 -13.22
CA GLU A 174 -1.55 -20.09 -12.53
C GLU A 174 -1.95 -18.62 -12.68
N SER A 175 -3.26 -18.36 -12.80
CA SER A 175 -3.80 -17.01 -12.81
C SER A 175 -3.49 -16.26 -11.52
N ILE A 176 -3.04 -15.01 -11.65
CA ILE A 176 -2.88 -14.10 -10.50
C ILE A 176 -4.19 -13.91 -9.73
N VAL A 177 -5.34 -14.02 -10.39
CA VAL A 177 -6.65 -13.90 -9.75
C VAL A 177 -6.97 -15.10 -8.88
N ALA A 178 -6.63 -16.31 -9.34
CA ALA A 178 -6.80 -17.53 -8.55
C ALA A 178 -5.95 -17.48 -7.27
N ILE A 179 -4.69 -17.05 -7.38
CA ILE A 179 -3.80 -16.83 -6.24
C ILE A 179 -4.40 -15.81 -5.26
N GLN A 180 -4.92 -14.68 -5.76
CA GLN A 180 -5.59 -13.66 -4.94
C GLN A 180 -6.83 -14.19 -4.20
N LYS A 181 -7.64 -15.04 -4.86
CA LYS A 181 -8.81 -15.64 -4.22
C LYS A 181 -8.41 -16.53 -3.05
N ARG A 182 -7.41 -17.41 -3.22
CA ARG A 182 -6.90 -18.26 -2.13
C ARG A 182 -6.35 -17.44 -0.97
N HIS A 183 -5.61 -16.37 -1.26
CA HIS A 183 -5.05 -15.51 -0.22
C HIS A 183 -6.12 -14.71 0.56
N SER A 184 -7.25 -14.38 -0.07
CA SER A 184 -8.33 -13.61 0.56
C SER A 184 -8.98 -14.32 1.76
N PHE A 185 -8.65 -15.60 1.99
CA PHE A 185 -9.07 -16.39 3.14
C PHE A 185 -8.09 -16.36 4.33
N ARG A 186 -6.94 -15.65 4.25
CA ARG A 186 -6.05 -15.50 5.41
C ARG A 186 -6.67 -14.57 6.45
N GLU A 187 -6.68 -15.01 7.71
CA GLU A 187 -7.13 -14.19 8.82
C GLU A 187 -6.17 -13.03 9.10
N SER A 188 -6.73 -11.84 9.36
CA SER A 188 -5.97 -10.69 9.86
C SER A 188 -5.45 -10.97 11.28
N ASN A 189 -4.18 -10.64 11.52
CA ASN A 189 -3.57 -10.60 12.87
C ASN A 189 -4.10 -9.45 13.73
N TYR A 190 -4.81 -8.51 13.12
CA TYR A 190 -5.22 -7.26 13.73
C TYR A 190 -6.75 -7.13 13.84
N ASN A 191 -7.20 -6.52 14.94
CA ASN A 191 -8.54 -5.99 15.10
C ASN A 191 -8.54 -4.51 14.67
N THR A 192 -9.01 -4.23 13.46
CA THR A 192 -8.83 -2.92 12.82
C THR A 192 -10.03 -2.00 13.03
N TYR A 193 -9.79 -0.79 13.53
CA TYR A 193 -10.76 0.29 13.61
C TYR A 193 -10.42 1.34 12.55
N LYS A 194 -11.34 1.62 11.63
CA LYS A 194 -11.06 2.51 10.49
C LYS A 194 -11.79 3.84 10.64
N ILE A 195 -11.03 4.93 10.59
CA ILE A 195 -11.52 6.30 10.62
C ILE A 195 -11.22 6.94 9.27
N GLY A 196 -12.22 7.57 8.68
CA GLY A 196 -12.09 8.31 7.43
C GLY A 196 -12.76 9.67 7.51
N LEU A 197 -12.00 10.72 7.23
CA LEU A 197 -12.48 12.08 7.07
C LEU A 197 -13.10 12.24 5.69
N LYS A 198 -14.36 12.68 5.67
CA LYS A 198 -15.17 12.83 4.47
C LYS A 198 -15.66 14.29 4.37
N PRO A 199 -14.79 15.23 3.95
CA PRO A 199 -15.22 16.60 3.66
C PRO A 199 -16.15 16.62 2.44
N ASP A 200 -16.81 17.76 2.24
CA ASP A 200 -17.54 18.01 1.00
C ASP A 200 -16.61 17.95 -0.23
N ARG A 201 -17.13 17.48 -1.36
CA ARG A 201 -16.31 17.24 -2.56
C ARG A 201 -15.81 18.54 -3.20
N ASP A 202 -16.62 19.59 -3.18
CA ASP A 202 -16.26 20.87 -3.77
C ASP A 202 -15.38 21.69 -2.83
N GLU A 203 -15.52 21.48 -1.52
CA GLU A 203 -14.52 21.93 -0.56
C GLU A 203 -13.16 21.24 -0.77
N LEU A 204 -13.15 19.91 -0.94
CA LEU A 204 -11.91 19.16 -1.14
C LEU A 204 -11.15 19.58 -2.40
N LYS A 205 -11.86 19.86 -3.50
CA LYS A 205 -11.23 20.33 -4.76
C LYS A 205 -10.60 21.72 -4.66
N ARG A 206 -11.11 22.57 -3.76
CA ARG A 206 -10.62 23.94 -3.58
C ARG A 206 -9.35 24.01 -2.72
N ARG A 207 -9.09 22.98 -1.92
CA ARG A 207 -7.88 22.84 -1.10
C ARG A 207 -6.74 22.27 -1.93
#